data_AF-A0A496D632-F1
#
_entry.id   AF-A0A496D632-F1
#
_cell.length_a   1.000
_cell.length_b   1.000
_cell.length_c   1.000
_cell.angle_alpha   90.00
_cell.angle_beta   90.00
_cell.angle_gamma   90.00
#
_symmetry.space_group_name_H-M   'P 1'
#
loop_
_entity.id
_entity.type
_entity.pdbx_description
1 polymer ?
#
loop_
_entity_poly.entity_id
_entity_poly.type
_entity_poly.pdbx_seq_one_letter_code
_entity_poly.pdbx_strand_id
1 'polypeptide(L)'
;MNKYLLRNFLYVICMVPFLFACDDNDDEGGSELNGIYSNKLSTPEGGNTLNLTYSGREFIGKDVSFKLTGNNAATITLHYILPGEAATLLENVAVTSGSNSYSFSGNGTGNNGTTFAYRGNVEKGKMTFDLTDVKIASNQLTSNGTWYPVQGGESIETDPVLGEYTLMRHAFHMVTDNALLGQVVPILEPIAGNLICWFINEVSFNPDGNITARYATMPEGKAIGDLISIPPDRKDSEWLTSPINLASYYVKDDSELYIVPNIDMILYQIQQNKTKADGGLDASVIAAIYQQLNKWSTTGIRMNIRKNSEAPYSSMGGQIAYKGDIFLYLDKDEIAAFLPLLPLIKDLLPEEIIGGPMGPMITSLLEMLASSLQQTKTLELGMMLSKQKEIQ
;
A
#
# COMPACT_ATOMS: atom_id res chain seq x y z
N MET A 1 16.83 -17.29 2.46
CA MET A 1 17.77 -16.13 2.32
C MET A 1 18.71 -15.99 3.52
N ASN A 2 20.03 -16.07 3.31
CA ASN A 2 21.06 -16.07 4.35
C ASN A 2 21.14 -14.69 5.04
N LYS A 3 21.27 -14.64 6.37
CA LYS A 3 21.29 -13.38 7.17
C LYS A 3 22.37 -12.39 6.71
N TYR A 4 23.46 -12.93 6.16
CA TYR A 4 24.57 -12.15 5.62
C TYR A 4 24.28 -11.53 4.26
N LEU A 5 23.44 -12.17 3.44
CA LEU A 5 22.99 -11.63 2.17
C LEU A 5 22.02 -10.47 2.40
N LEU A 6 21.03 -10.60 3.29
CA LEU A 6 20.11 -9.49 3.62
C LEU A 6 20.87 -8.27 4.20
N ARG A 7 21.86 -8.49 5.06
CA ARG A 7 22.69 -7.41 5.62
C ARG A 7 23.57 -6.73 4.55
N ASN A 8 24.26 -7.51 3.71
CA ASN A 8 25.04 -6.97 2.59
C ASN A 8 24.14 -6.33 1.52
N PHE A 9 22.92 -6.83 1.37
CA PHE A 9 21.88 -6.32 0.51
C PHE A 9 21.39 -4.94 0.96
N LEU A 10 21.25 -4.70 2.27
CA LEU A 10 21.02 -3.36 2.83
C LEU A 10 22.21 -2.40 2.64
N TYR A 11 23.46 -2.88 2.80
CA TYR A 11 24.65 -2.04 2.58
C TYR A 11 24.76 -1.48 1.14
N VAL A 12 24.30 -2.23 0.13
CA VAL A 12 24.29 -1.79 -1.27
C VAL A 12 23.12 -0.82 -1.56
N ILE A 13 21.98 -0.98 -0.89
CA ILE A 13 20.82 -0.05 -0.99
C ILE A 13 21.15 1.34 -0.45
N CYS A 14 21.94 1.44 0.62
CA CYS A 14 22.26 2.72 1.25
C CYS A 14 23.19 3.59 0.41
N MET A 15 24.15 3.02 -0.33
CA MET A 15 25.25 3.81 -0.88
C MET A 15 24.87 4.80 -2.00
N VAL A 16 23.66 4.76 -2.57
CA VAL A 16 23.36 5.47 -3.83
C VAL A 16 22.52 6.76 -3.67
N PRO A 17 21.92 7.08 -2.50
CA PRO A 17 21.55 8.47 -2.19
C PRO A 17 22.41 9.15 -1.10
N PHE A 18 23.35 8.45 -0.43
CA PHE A 18 24.07 8.98 0.74
C PHE A 18 25.29 9.90 0.45
N LEU A 19 25.39 10.53 -0.72
CA LEU A 19 26.41 11.57 -0.94
C LEU A 19 26.06 12.95 -0.32
N PHE A 20 25.06 13.03 0.57
CA PHE A 20 24.76 14.24 1.37
C PHE A 20 24.76 13.99 2.89
N ALA A 21 25.61 13.08 3.40
CA ALA A 21 25.79 12.91 4.84
C ALA A 21 27.25 12.64 5.22
N CYS A 22 28.13 13.56 4.86
CA CYS A 22 29.27 13.97 5.68
C CYS A 22 29.38 15.47 5.46
N ASP A 23 28.47 16.21 6.09
CA ASP A 23 28.80 17.58 6.42
C ASP A 23 29.55 17.49 7.75
N ASP A 24 30.85 17.25 7.64
CA ASP A 24 31.85 17.51 8.67
C ASP A 24 31.97 19.04 8.78
N ASN A 25 30.85 19.71 9.06
CA ASN A 25 30.84 21.13 9.36
C ASN A 25 30.99 21.24 10.88
N ASP A 26 32.24 21.43 11.27
CA ASP A 26 32.66 22.15 12.46
C ASP A 26 32.07 23.58 12.46
N ASP A 27 30.74 23.72 12.42
CA ASP A 27 30.05 24.96 12.75
C ASP A 27 30.11 25.09 14.27
N GLU A 28 31.16 25.78 14.73
CA GLU A 28 31.32 26.30 16.09
C GLU A 28 30.10 27.18 16.46
N GLY A 29 29.00 26.54 16.88
CA GLY A 29 27.77 27.22 17.28
C GLY A 29 26.49 26.38 17.29
N GLY A 30 26.48 25.17 16.71
CA GLY A 30 25.33 24.26 16.74
C GLY A 30 25.21 23.50 18.08
N SER A 31 23.98 23.30 18.58
CA SER A 31 23.76 22.34 19.67
C SER A 31 24.20 20.95 19.23
N GLU A 32 24.90 20.18 20.08
CA GLU A 32 25.24 18.76 19.83
C GLU A 32 24.00 17.87 19.55
N LEU A 33 22.79 18.40 19.76
CA LEU A 33 21.51 17.75 19.53
C LEU A 33 20.91 18.05 18.14
N ASN A 34 21.53 18.94 17.37
CA ASN A 34 21.12 19.21 15.99
C ASN A 34 21.48 18.01 15.11
N GLY A 35 20.56 17.58 14.25
CA GLY A 35 20.84 16.50 13.31
C GLY A 35 19.60 15.76 12.83
N ILE A 36 19.86 14.66 12.12
CA ILE A 36 18.84 13.72 11.63
C ILE A 36 18.83 12.51 12.57
N TYR A 37 17.65 12.14 13.03
CA TYR A 37 17.40 10.94 13.82
C TYR A 37 16.63 9.95 12.97
N SER A 38 17.07 8.70 12.93
CA SER A 38 16.52 7.69 12.03
C SER A 38 16.18 6.39 12.74
N ASN A 39 15.13 5.72 12.27
CA ASN A 39 14.80 4.35 12.63
C ASN A 39 14.62 3.46 11.40
N LYS A 40 15.25 3.84 10.29
CA LYS A 40 15.34 2.99 9.11
C LYS A 40 16.16 1.76 9.42
N LEU A 41 15.74 0.61 8.87
CA LEU A 41 16.48 -0.64 8.99
C LEU A 41 17.88 -0.54 8.35
N SER A 42 18.05 0.44 7.47
CA SER A 42 19.24 0.72 6.69
C SER A 42 20.24 1.64 7.42
N THR A 43 19.89 2.18 8.59
CA THR A 43 20.73 3.12 9.32
C THR A 43 21.93 2.40 9.95
N PRO A 44 23.17 2.90 9.75
CA PRO A 44 24.36 2.30 10.35
C PRO A 44 24.31 2.26 11.89
N GLU A 45 24.91 1.23 12.48
CA GLU A 45 25.08 1.15 13.94
C GLU A 45 25.88 2.35 14.45
N GLY A 46 25.43 2.95 15.56
CA GLY A 46 26.08 4.11 16.19
C GLY A 46 25.58 5.48 15.72
N GLY A 47 24.65 5.55 14.76
CA GLY A 47 23.98 6.79 14.36
C GLY A 47 22.93 7.28 15.37
N ASN A 48 22.43 8.50 15.14
CA ASN A 48 21.33 9.08 15.92
C ASN A 48 20.03 8.28 15.75
N THR A 49 19.52 7.75 16.86
CA THR A 49 18.38 6.83 16.89
C THR A 49 17.05 7.56 17.04
N LEU A 50 16.03 7.11 16.32
CA LEU A 50 14.66 7.61 16.44
C LEU A 50 13.73 6.54 17.05
N ASN A 51 12.98 6.90 18.07
CA ASN A 51 11.85 6.13 18.56
C ASN A 51 10.58 6.89 18.13
N LEU A 52 9.95 6.43 17.05
CA LEU A 52 8.78 7.09 16.46
C LEU A 52 7.53 6.25 16.68
N THR A 53 6.45 6.88 17.15
CA THR A 53 5.11 6.29 17.12
C THR A 53 4.16 7.12 16.26
N TYR A 54 3.23 6.43 15.60
CA TYR A 54 2.17 6.99 14.78
C TYR A 54 0.86 6.32 15.19
N SER A 55 -0.12 7.11 15.62
CA SER A 55 -1.40 6.61 16.17
C SER A 55 -1.19 5.57 17.28
N GLY A 56 -0.19 5.81 18.14
CA GLY A 56 0.12 4.95 19.29
C GLY A 56 0.81 3.63 18.98
N ARG A 57 1.24 3.39 17.72
CA ARG A 57 2.02 2.21 17.33
C ARG A 57 3.38 2.61 16.79
N GLU A 58 4.37 1.75 17.00
CA GLU A 58 5.71 1.92 16.45
C GLU A 58 5.65 2.16 14.94
N PHE A 59 6.42 3.14 14.47
CA PHE A 59 6.47 3.53 13.08
C PHE A 59 7.91 3.64 12.61
N ILE A 60 8.41 2.56 12.00
CA ILE A 60 9.80 2.48 11.54
C ILE A 60 9.96 2.92 10.08
N GLY A 61 11.22 3.06 9.65
CA GLY A 61 11.55 3.46 8.29
C GLY A 61 11.43 4.94 8.03
N LYS A 62 11.64 5.79 9.05
CA LYS A 62 11.44 7.24 8.99
C LYS A 62 12.63 7.99 9.56
N ASP A 63 12.72 9.25 9.16
CA ASP A 63 13.69 10.21 9.66
C ASP A 63 12.97 11.45 10.21
N VAL A 64 13.55 12.02 11.26
CA VAL A 64 13.16 13.33 11.80
C VAL A 64 14.41 14.20 11.94
N SER A 65 14.38 15.41 11.39
CA SER A 65 15.44 16.40 11.61
C SER A 65 15.06 17.31 12.76
N PHE A 66 16.04 17.62 13.62
CA PHE A 66 15.92 18.59 14.70
C PHE A 66 17.00 19.67 14.55
N LYS A 67 16.60 20.94 14.64
CA LYS A 67 17.53 22.08 14.64
C LYS A 67 17.08 23.11 15.67
N LEU A 68 17.89 23.36 16.69
CA LEU A 68 17.68 24.45 17.63
C LEU A 68 17.91 25.80 16.92
N THR A 69 16.97 26.73 17.06
CA THR A 69 16.98 28.03 16.34
C THR A 69 17.31 29.22 17.26
N GLY A 70 17.67 28.97 18.53
CA GLY A 70 17.78 29.99 19.57
C GLY A 70 16.41 30.31 20.22
N ASN A 71 16.40 31.11 21.28
CA ASN A 71 15.19 31.58 21.99
C ASN A 71 14.26 30.46 22.52
N ASN A 72 14.82 29.34 23.00
CA ASN A 72 14.04 28.17 23.43
C ASN A 72 13.04 27.68 22.36
N ALA A 73 13.44 27.77 21.08
CA ALA A 73 12.67 27.23 19.96
C ALA A 73 13.53 26.32 19.08
N ALA A 74 12.86 25.42 18.37
CA ALA A 74 13.45 24.52 17.39
C ALA A 74 12.63 24.47 16.09
N THR A 75 13.31 24.11 15.02
CA THR A 75 12.71 23.65 13.78
C THR A 75 12.79 22.12 13.74
N ILE A 76 11.67 21.46 13.47
CA ILE A 76 11.58 20.01 13.32
C ILE A 76 11.05 19.68 11.94
N THR A 77 11.70 18.78 11.21
CA THR A 77 11.25 18.32 9.89
C THR A 77 10.92 16.84 9.93
N LEU A 78 9.68 16.50 9.57
CA LEU A 78 9.18 15.13 9.48
C LEU A 78 9.35 14.63 8.04
N HIS A 79 10.19 13.61 7.79
CA HIS A 79 10.48 13.12 6.43
C HIS A 79 9.66 11.87 6.10
N TYR A 80 8.77 11.98 5.10
CA TYR A 80 7.89 10.89 4.66
C TYR A 80 7.03 10.28 5.77
N ILE A 81 6.69 11.06 6.81
CA ILE A 81 5.88 10.61 7.95
C ILE A 81 4.39 10.80 7.69
N LEU A 82 3.99 11.97 7.17
CA LEU A 82 2.59 12.24 6.85
C LEU A 82 2.24 11.74 5.44
N PRO A 83 1.02 11.24 5.22
CA PRO A 83 0.61 10.73 3.91
C PRO A 83 0.76 11.77 2.79
N GLY A 84 1.49 11.39 1.74
CA GLY A 84 1.70 12.22 0.54
C GLY A 84 2.66 13.40 0.71
N GLU A 85 3.41 13.47 1.82
CA GLU A 85 4.35 14.56 2.09
C GLU A 85 5.78 14.05 2.19
N ALA A 86 6.66 14.53 1.32
CA ALA A 86 8.09 14.22 1.40
C ALA A 86 8.73 14.82 2.67
N ALA A 87 8.31 16.03 3.04
CA ALA A 87 8.73 16.70 4.25
C ALA A 87 7.62 17.60 4.81
N THR A 88 7.42 17.57 6.12
CA THR A 88 6.54 18.50 6.84
C THR A 88 7.38 19.29 7.84
N LEU A 89 7.32 20.62 7.74
CA LEU A 89 8.11 21.53 8.58
C LEU A 89 7.29 22.02 9.78
N LEU A 90 7.84 21.86 10.98
CA LEU A 90 7.33 22.45 12.21
C LEU A 90 8.31 23.56 12.64
N GLU A 91 7.94 24.80 12.41
CA GLU A 91 8.75 25.97 12.75
C GLU A 91 8.40 26.52 14.13
N ASN A 92 9.37 27.16 14.78
CA ASN A 92 9.19 27.85 16.05
C ASN A 92 8.59 26.96 17.16
N VAL A 93 8.95 25.67 17.16
CA VAL A 93 8.49 24.72 18.17
C VAL A 93 9.12 25.11 19.50
N ALA A 94 8.30 25.54 20.46
CA ALA A 94 8.78 25.83 21.81
C ALA A 94 9.38 24.58 22.45
N VAL A 95 10.60 24.71 22.98
CA VAL A 95 11.31 23.64 23.68
C VAL A 95 11.48 23.97 25.16
N THR A 96 11.36 22.95 26.00
CA THR A 96 11.68 23.04 27.43
C THR A 96 13.01 22.33 27.68
N SER A 97 13.99 23.08 28.16
CA SER A 97 15.33 22.57 28.49
C SER A 97 15.28 21.63 29.69
N GLY A 98 15.84 20.43 29.53
CA GLY A 98 16.25 19.52 30.60
C GLY A 98 17.76 19.59 30.82
N SER A 99 18.31 18.67 31.63
CA SER A 99 19.74 18.68 31.98
C SER A 99 20.66 18.55 30.77
N ASN A 100 20.29 17.74 29.76
CA ASN A 100 21.01 17.54 28.50
C ASN A 100 20.03 17.15 27.37
N SER A 101 18.80 17.67 27.44
CA SER A 101 17.72 17.30 26.54
C SER A 101 16.78 18.47 26.30
N TYR A 102 15.98 18.37 25.25
CA TYR A 102 14.86 19.25 25.00
C TYR A 102 13.59 18.45 24.83
N SER A 103 12.55 18.81 25.58
CA SER A 103 11.20 18.29 25.39
C SER A 103 10.33 19.31 24.65
N PHE A 104 9.42 18.81 23.81
CA PHE A 104 8.52 19.64 23.03
C PHE A 104 7.18 18.91 22.82
N SER A 105 6.12 19.69 22.62
CA SER A 105 4.82 19.18 22.24
C SER A 105 4.01 20.28 21.58
N GLY A 106 3.01 19.90 20.80
CA GLY A 106 2.14 20.86 20.12
C GLY A 106 1.17 20.17 19.19
N ASN A 107 0.59 20.97 18.29
CA ASN A 107 -0.23 20.49 17.20
C ASN A 107 0.39 20.96 15.89
N GLY A 108 0.30 20.13 14.86
CA GLY A 108 0.79 20.41 13.53
C GLY A 108 -0.31 20.26 12.49
N THR A 109 -0.10 20.87 11.33
CA THR A 109 -0.89 20.62 10.13
C THR A 109 0.08 20.48 8.97
N GLY A 110 0.01 19.33 8.30
CA GLY A 110 0.81 19.05 7.11
C GLY A 110 0.38 19.87 5.91
N ASN A 111 1.21 19.89 4.88
CA ASN A 111 0.96 20.57 3.61
C ASN A 111 -0.31 20.08 2.91
N ASN A 112 -0.67 18.81 3.09
CA ASN A 112 -1.88 18.21 2.53
C ASN A 112 -3.10 18.35 3.46
N GLY A 113 -3.00 19.16 4.53
CA GLY A 113 -4.09 19.38 5.49
C GLY A 113 -4.22 18.31 6.58
N THR A 114 -3.27 17.38 6.67
CA THR A 114 -3.24 16.36 7.73
C THR A 114 -2.98 17.02 9.08
N THR A 115 -3.95 17.01 9.99
CA THR A 115 -3.79 17.55 11.35
C THR A 115 -3.30 16.48 12.31
N PHE A 116 -2.49 16.84 13.29
CA PHE A 116 -1.99 15.92 14.30
C PHE A 116 -1.55 16.64 15.57
N ALA A 117 -1.53 15.92 16.69
CA ALA A 117 -0.82 16.31 17.89
C ALA A 117 0.55 15.62 17.91
N TYR A 118 1.55 16.27 18.49
CA TYR A 118 2.88 15.69 18.66
C TYR A 118 3.45 15.92 20.05
N ARG A 119 4.27 14.97 20.47
CA ARG A 119 5.13 15.07 21.65
C ARG A 119 6.49 14.49 21.32
N GLY A 120 7.56 15.08 21.82
CA GLY A 120 8.86 14.46 21.71
C GLY A 120 9.88 14.97 22.71
N ASN A 121 11.01 14.28 22.70
CA ASN A 121 12.19 14.58 23.49
C ASN A 121 13.42 14.26 22.66
N VAL A 122 14.40 15.15 22.67
CA VAL A 122 15.69 14.95 22.02
C VAL A 122 16.81 15.01 23.05
N GLU A 123 17.72 14.04 22.98
CA GLU A 123 18.93 13.92 23.78
C GLU A 123 20.08 13.44 22.87
N LYS A 124 21.30 13.41 23.41
CA LYS A 124 22.48 13.04 22.61
C LYS A 124 22.31 11.64 22.03
N GLY A 125 22.36 11.52 20.71
CA GLY A 125 22.24 10.24 20.01
C GLY A 125 20.82 9.65 19.93
N LYS A 126 19.80 10.30 20.49
CA LYS A 126 18.44 9.74 20.53
C LYS A 126 17.32 10.78 20.50
N MET A 127 16.25 10.46 19.78
CA MET A 127 15.00 11.21 19.77
C MET A 127 13.82 10.28 20.00
N THR A 128 12.86 10.70 20.82
CA THR A 128 11.52 10.11 20.88
C THR A 128 10.54 11.08 20.26
N PHE A 129 9.66 10.61 19.38
CA PHE A 129 8.66 11.44 18.72
C PHE A 129 7.35 10.65 18.57
N ASP A 130 6.26 11.19 19.07
CA ASP A 130 4.95 10.56 19.03
C ASP A 130 3.99 11.45 18.25
N LEU A 131 3.31 10.89 17.25
CA LEU A 131 2.18 11.50 16.56
C LEU A 131 0.88 10.84 17.04
N THR A 132 -0.03 11.66 17.56
CA THR A 132 -1.38 11.25 17.97
C THR A 132 -2.43 12.11 17.30
N ASP A 133 -3.70 11.69 17.38
CA ASP A 133 -4.84 12.42 16.81
C ASP A 133 -4.65 12.79 15.34
N VAL A 134 -3.93 11.94 14.60
CA VAL A 134 -3.64 12.17 13.19
C VAL A 134 -4.93 12.03 12.39
N LYS A 135 -5.24 13.03 11.57
CA LYS A 135 -6.43 13.07 10.72
C LYS A 135 -6.08 13.63 9.35
N ILE A 136 -6.25 12.83 8.31
CA ILE A 136 -6.15 13.31 6.94
C ILE A 136 -7.41 14.08 6.54
N ALA A 137 -7.34 14.82 5.43
CA ALA A 137 -8.51 15.46 4.85
C ALA A 137 -9.59 14.42 4.49
N SER A 138 -10.84 14.68 4.87
CA SER A 138 -11.95 13.79 4.55
C SER A 138 -12.16 13.70 3.04
N ASN A 139 -12.34 12.49 2.55
CA ASN A 139 -12.63 12.15 1.15
C ASN A 139 -13.67 11.02 1.11
N GLN A 140 -14.11 10.61 -0.09
CA GLN A 140 -15.15 9.58 -0.20
C GLN A 140 -14.77 8.24 0.44
N LEU A 141 -13.49 7.85 0.42
CA LEU A 141 -13.01 6.58 0.98
C LEU A 141 -13.03 6.63 2.50
N THR A 142 -12.44 7.66 3.09
CA THR A 142 -12.38 7.88 4.54
C THR A 142 -13.77 8.12 5.15
N SER A 143 -14.66 8.81 4.41
CA SER A 143 -16.03 9.09 4.88
C SER A 143 -16.86 7.82 5.04
N ASN A 144 -16.66 6.84 4.15
CA ASN A 144 -17.30 5.53 4.28
C ASN A 144 -16.54 4.62 5.27
N GLY A 145 -15.22 4.81 5.37
CA GLY A 145 -14.34 4.08 6.28
C GLY A 145 -14.02 2.69 5.76
N THR A 146 -14.97 1.76 5.83
CA THR A 146 -14.78 0.35 5.47
C THR A 146 -15.51 0.00 4.18
N TRP A 147 -14.81 -0.70 3.29
CA TRP A 147 -15.30 -1.11 1.97
C TRP A 147 -15.17 -2.63 1.80
N TYR A 148 -16.09 -3.20 1.04
CA TYR A 148 -16.22 -4.64 0.88
C TYR A 148 -16.00 -5.02 -0.59
N PRO A 149 -15.13 -6.00 -0.89
CA PRO A 149 -15.08 -6.60 -2.22
C PRO A 149 -16.47 -7.12 -2.62
N VAL A 150 -16.90 -6.77 -3.84
CA VAL A 150 -18.18 -7.26 -4.39
C VAL A 150 -18.16 -8.79 -4.45
N GLN A 151 -19.14 -9.43 -3.81
CA GLN A 151 -19.17 -10.88 -3.70
C GLN A 151 -19.56 -11.52 -5.05
N GLY A 152 -18.98 -12.69 -5.34
CA GLY A 152 -19.20 -13.40 -6.60
C GLY A 152 -20.67 -13.75 -6.83
N GLY A 153 -21.19 -13.51 -8.03
CA GLY A 153 -22.53 -13.91 -8.44
C GLY A 153 -23.03 -13.19 -9.69
N GLU A 154 -24.18 -13.61 -10.19
CA GLU A 154 -24.87 -13.00 -11.33
C GLU A 154 -26.38 -13.02 -11.08
N SER A 155 -27.09 -11.98 -11.51
CA SER A 155 -28.56 -11.94 -11.54
C SER A 155 -29.08 -11.35 -12.84
N ILE A 156 -30.31 -11.71 -13.22
CA ILE A 156 -31.02 -11.04 -14.31
C ILE A 156 -31.87 -9.94 -13.67
N GLU A 157 -31.68 -8.71 -14.14
CA GLU A 157 -32.41 -7.53 -13.70
C GLU A 157 -33.14 -6.91 -14.90
N THR A 158 -34.03 -5.95 -14.66
CA THR A 158 -34.77 -5.26 -15.72
C THR A 158 -34.56 -3.76 -15.64
N ASP A 159 -34.01 -3.18 -16.71
CA ASP A 159 -33.96 -1.73 -16.90
C ASP A 159 -35.25 -1.26 -17.60
N PRO A 160 -35.88 -0.16 -17.15
CA PRO A 160 -37.13 0.35 -17.74
C PRO A 160 -37.05 0.71 -19.23
N VAL A 161 -35.85 0.97 -19.76
CA VAL A 161 -35.62 1.41 -21.14
C VAL A 161 -34.94 0.33 -21.96
N LEU A 162 -33.90 -0.31 -21.42
CA LEU A 162 -33.04 -1.27 -22.12
C LEU A 162 -33.51 -2.72 -22.00
N GLY A 163 -34.48 -3.02 -21.12
CA GLY A 163 -35.03 -4.36 -20.92
C GLY A 163 -34.18 -5.21 -19.98
N GLU A 164 -34.24 -6.53 -20.14
CA GLU A 164 -33.47 -7.46 -19.30
C GLU A 164 -31.96 -7.31 -19.52
N TYR A 165 -31.20 -7.31 -18.42
CA TYR A 165 -29.75 -7.29 -18.43
C TYR A 165 -29.17 -8.21 -17.35
N THR A 166 -27.95 -8.68 -17.56
CA THR A 166 -27.22 -9.45 -16.55
C THR A 166 -26.42 -8.51 -15.65
N LEU A 167 -26.69 -8.52 -14.35
CA LEU A 167 -25.91 -7.84 -13.35
C LEU A 167 -24.77 -8.76 -12.87
N MET A 168 -23.55 -8.43 -13.27
CA MET A 168 -22.32 -9.14 -12.90
C MET A 168 -21.83 -8.66 -11.53
N ARG A 169 -21.48 -9.60 -10.65
CA ARG A 169 -20.90 -9.31 -9.33
C ARG A 169 -19.53 -9.97 -9.23
N HIS A 170 -18.49 -9.16 -9.41
CA HIS A 170 -17.10 -9.60 -9.34
C HIS A 170 -16.27 -8.57 -8.58
N ALA A 171 -15.53 -9.01 -7.56
CA ALA A 171 -14.60 -8.14 -6.85
C ALA A 171 -13.46 -7.66 -7.75
N PHE A 172 -13.05 -8.44 -8.75
CA PHE A 172 -12.06 -8.04 -9.75
C PHE A 172 -12.77 -7.59 -11.02
N HIS A 173 -12.33 -6.47 -11.60
CA HIS A 173 -12.84 -5.99 -12.88
C HIS A 173 -11.70 -5.50 -13.77
N MET A 174 -11.84 -5.76 -15.07
CA MET A 174 -10.90 -5.31 -16.09
C MET A 174 -11.60 -4.61 -17.24
N VAL A 175 -11.11 -3.41 -17.58
CA VAL A 175 -11.54 -2.69 -18.79
C VAL A 175 -10.38 -2.66 -19.77
N THR A 176 -10.62 -3.09 -21.01
CA THR A 176 -9.60 -3.06 -22.05
C THR A 176 -10.17 -2.81 -23.43
N ASP A 177 -9.42 -2.09 -24.28
CA ASP A 177 -9.70 -1.95 -25.70
C ASP A 177 -8.99 -3.01 -26.58
N ASN A 178 -8.21 -3.91 -25.97
CA ASN A 178 -7.57 -5.00 -26.67
C ASN A 178 -8.54 -6.17 -26.87
N ALA A 179 -8.80 -6.54 -28.13
CA ALA A 179 -9.77 -7.59 -28.46
C ALA A 179 -9.40 -9.00 -27.97
N LEU A 180 -8.11 -9.31 -27.79
CA LEU A 180 -7.68 -10.60 -27.25
C LEU A 180 -7.88 -10.64 -25.73
N LEU A 181 -7.46 -9.58 -25.03
CA LEU A 181 -7.72 -9.47 -23.60
C LEU A 181 -9.23 -9.46 -23.32
N GLY A 182 -10.02 -8.73 -24.11
CA GLY A 182 -11.47 -8.67 -23.96
C GLY A 182 -12.17 -10.03 -24.04
N GLN A 183 -11.60 -11.00 -24.75
CA GLN A 183 -12.13 -12.38 -24.80
C GLN A 183 -11.85 -13.18 -23.53
N VAL A 184 -10.80 -12.84 -22.77
CA VAL A 184 -10.46 -13.54 -21.52
C VAL A 184 -11.06 -12.89 -20.28
N VAL A 185 -11.46 -11.62 -20.34
CA VAL A 185 -12.08 -10.88 -19.22
C VAL A 185 -13.25 -11.65 -18.59
N PRO A 186 -14.26 -12.14 -19.35
CA PRO A 186 -15.40 -12.85 -18.76
C PRO A 186 -15.03 -14.15 -18.03
N ILE A 187 -13.86 -14.73 -18.33
CA ILE A 187 -13.35 -15.93 -17.65
C ILE A 187 -12.55 -15.51 -16.40
N LEU A 188 -11.78 -14.44 -16.51
CA LEU A 188 -10.85 -14.00 -15.47
C LEU A 188 -11.55 -13.32 -14.30
N GLU A 189 -12.56 -12.48 -14.56
CA GLU A 189 -13.28 -11.73 -13.53
C GLU A 189 -13.90 -12.60 -12.44
N PRO A 190 -14.69 -13.65 -12.75
CA PRO A 190 -15.22 -14.53 -11.72
C PRO A 190 -14.10 -15.26 -10.94
N ILE A 191 -13.03 -15.70 -11.62
CA ILE A 191 -11.92 -16.43 -10.99
C ILE A 191 -11.14 -15.53 -10.02
N ALA A 192 -10.65 -14.39 -10.51
CA ALA A 192 -9.85 -13.46 -9.72
C ALA A 192 -10.69 -12.79 -8.63
N GLY A 193 -11.93 -12.43 -8.95
CA GLY A 193 -12.87 -11.85 -7.99
C GLY A 193 -13.17 -12.81 -6.84
N ASN A 194 -13.43 -14.08 -7.13
CA ASN A 194 -13.70 -15.07 -6.10
C ASN A 194 -12.49 -15.33 -5.20
N LEU A 195 -11.28 -15.40 -5.78
CA LEU A 195 -10.04 -15.50 -5.00
C LEU A 195 -9.86 -14.30 -4.06
N ILE A 196 -10.08 -13.07 -4.55
CA ILE A 196 -10.03 -11.87 -3.71
C ILE A 196 -10.98 -12.03 -2.51
N CYS A 197 -12.22 -12.45 -2.72
CA CYS A 197 -13.21 -12.61 -1.64
C CYS A 197 -12.87 -13.76 -0.67
N TRP A 198 -12.07 -14.76 -1.08
CA TRP A 198 -11.54 -15.78 -0.18
C TRP A 198 -10.44 -15.28 0.75
N PHE A 199 -9.72 -14.22 0.38
CA PHE A 199 -8.57 -13.72 1.14
C PHE A 199 -8.79 -12.35 1.77
N ILE A 200 -9.72 -11.55 1.26
CA ILE A 200 -10.03 -10.20 1.73
C ILE A 200 -11.53 -10.10 2.00
N ASN A 201 -11.88 -9.84 3.26
CA ASN A 201 -13.26 -9.63 3.70
C ASN A 201 -13.65 -8.15 3.62
N GLU A 202 -12.75 -7.27 4.06
CA GLU A 202 -12.95 -5.82 4.01
C GLU A 202 -11.62 -5.07 3.98
N VAL A 203 -11.66 -3.85 3.46
CA VAL A 203 -10.56 -2.89 3.46
C VAL A 203 -11.04 -1.60 4.10
N SER A 204 -10.29 -1.09 5.08
CA SER A 204 -10.60 0.15 5.79
C SER A 204 -9.58 1.23 5.47
N PHE A 205 -10.11 2.39 5.07
CA PHE A 205 -9.38 3.64 4.88
C PHE A 205 -9.54 4.48 6.14
N ASN A 206 -8.59 4.34 7.07
CA ASN A 206 -8.72 4.92 8.41
C ASN A 206 -8.54 6.45 8.39
N PRO A 207 -9.16 7.19 9.34
CA PRO A 207 -9.05 8.65 9.41
C PRO A 207 -7.63 9.18 9.58
N ASP A 208 -6.74 8.37 10.15
CA ASP A 208 -5.32 8.70 10.32
C ASP A 208 -4.47 8.43 9.08
N GLY A 209 -5.09 8.10 7.95
CA GLY A 209 -4.39 7.83 6.70
C GLY A 209 -3.79 6.43 6.61
N ASN A 210 -4.05 5.52 7.56
CA ASN A 210 -3.66 4.11 7.43
C ASN A 210 -4.66 3.32 6.59
N ILE A 211 -4.16 2.36 5.81
CA ILE A 211 -4.98 1.28 5.24
C ILE A 211 -4.86 0.04 6.12
N THR A 212 -5.99 -0.55 6.47
CA THR A 212 -6.05 -1.89 7.09
C THR A 212 -6.98 -2.79 6.32
N ALA A 213 -6.80 -4.10 6.43
CA ALA A 213 -7.70 -5.09 5.84
C ALA A 213 -8.06 -6.16 6.87
N ARG A 214 -9.30 -6.68 6.79
CA ARG A 214 -9.59 -8.00 7.36
C ARG A 214 -9.36 -9.06 6.30
N TYR A 215 -8.41 -9.94 6.56
CA TYR A 215 -7.90 -10.91 5.61
C TYR A 215 -7.77 -12.29 6.26
N ALA A 216 -7.66 -13.34 5.45
CA ALA A 216 -7.48 -14.70 5.94
C ALA A 216 -6.34 -15.38 5.20
N THR A 217 -5.74 -16.39 5.82
CA THR A 217 -4.75 -17.26 5.17
C THR A 217 -5.45 -18.36 4.37
N MET A 218 -4.69 -19.21 3.66
CA MET A 218 -5.24 -20.37 2.97
C MET A 218 -6.19 -21.17 3.89
N PRO A 219 -7.42 -21.46 3.46
CA PRO A 219 -8.36 -22.25 4.26
C PRO A 219 -7.88 -23.70 4.35
N GLU A 220 -8.05 -24.31 5.53
CA GLU A 220 -7.59 -25.66 5.79
C GLU A 220 -8.28 -26.68 4.86
N GLY A 221 -7.49 -27.60 4.29
CA GLY A 221 -8.01 -28.70 3.47
C GLY A 221 -8.55 -28.31 2.09
N LYS A 222 -8.35 -27.07 1.65
CA LYS A 222 -8.71 -26.62 0.28
C LYS A 222 -7.45 -26.32 -0.53
N ALA A 223 -7.49 -26.66 -1.81
CA ALA A 223 -6.52 -26.19 -2.79
C ALA A 223 -7.02 -24.91 -3.45
N ILE A 224 -6.12 -24.14 -4.07
CA ILE A 224 -6.49 -22.89 -4.75
C ILE A 224 -7.46 -23.14 -5.91
N GLY A 225 -7.36 -24.29 -6.57
CA GLY A 225 -8.32 -24.74 -7.59
C GLY A 225 -9.75 -24.92 -7.07
N ASP A 226 -9.93 -25.21 -5.78
CA ASP A 226 -11.27 -25.24 -5.19
C ASP A 226 -11.83 -23.83 -5.07
N LEU A 227 -11.00 -22.89 -4.59
CA LEU A 227 -11.39 -21.52 -4.24
C LEU A 227 -11.86 -20.70 -5.43
N ILE A 228 -11.46 -21.04 -6.66
CA ILE A 228 -11.89 -20.29 -7.85
C ILE A 228 -13.35 -20.55 -8.21
N SER A 229 -13.91 -21.72 -7.85
CA SER A 229 -15.23 -22.17 -8.32
C SER A 229 -16.31 -22.20 -7.24
N ILE A 230 -15.94 -22.11 -5.96
CA ILE A 230 -16.89 -22.12 -4.84
C ILE A 230 -16.96 -20.75 -4.15
N PRO A 231 -18.14 -20.31 -3.69
CA PRO A 231 -18.26 -19.09 -2.90
C PRO A 231 -17.44 -19.17 -1.60
N PRO A 232 -16.94 -18.03 -1.08
CA PRO A 232 -16.26 -17.98 0.20
C PRO A 232 -17.16 -18.44 1.36
N ASP A 233 -16.75 -19.52 2.03
CA ASP A 233 -17.36 -20.00 3.26
C ASP A 233 -16.31 -19.97 4.37
N ARG A 234 -16.26 -18.85 5.08
CA ARG A 234 -15.34 -18.63 6.20
C ARG A 234 -16.09 -18.16 7.42
N LYS A 235 -15.70 -18.70 8.57
CA LYS A 235 -16.18 -18.24 9.87
C LYS A 235 -15.55 -16.89 10.21
N ASP A 236 -16.28 -16.06 10.95
CA ASP A 236 -15.77 -14.73 11.35
C ASP A 236 -14.41 -14.83 12.10
N SER A 237 -14.22 -15.90 12.88
CA SER A 237 -13.00 -16.20 13.65
C SER A 237 -11.76 -16.51 12.81
N GLU A 238 -11.91 -16.80 11.52
CA GLU A 238 -10.77 -17.05 10.62
C GLU A 238 -10.17 -15.76 10.05
N TRP A 239 -10.89 -14.64 10.16
CA TRP A 239 -10.43 -13.36 9.66
C TRP A 239 -9.51 -12.67 10.67
N LEU A 240 -8.34 -12.27 10.19
CA LEU A 240 -7.34 -11.49 10.90
C LEU A 240 -7.43 -10.03 10.45
N THR A 241 -7.03 -9.11 11.32
CA THR A 241 -6.89 -7.69 10.95
C THR A 241 -5.43 -7.35 10.75
N SER A 242 -5.10 -6.74 9.62
CA SER A 242 -3.73 -6.29 9.35
C SER A 242 -3.32 -5.19 10.34
N PRO A 243 -2.04 -5.13 10.73
CA PRO A 243 -1.60 -4.02 11.54
C PRO A 243 -1.60 -2.69 10.75
N ILE A 244 -1.84 -1.58 11.43
CA ILE A 244 -1.57 -0.23 10.92
C ILE A 244 -0.07 -0.03 10.67
N ASN A 245 0.27 1.06 9.97
CA ASN A 245 1.61 1.51 9.60
C ASN A 245 2.31 0.68 8.50
N LEU A 246 1.62 -0.30 7.89
CA LEU A 246 2.12 -1.05 6.74
C LEU A 246 1.98 -0.29 5.42
N ALA A 247 0.89 0.46 5.25
CA ALA A 247 0.65 1.33 4.11
C ALA A 247 -0.20 2.52 4.56
N SER A 248 0.13 3.70 4.04
CA SER A 248 -0.69 4.89 4.18
C SER A 248 -1.35 5.28 2.86
N TYR A 249 -2.35 6.14 2.93
CA TYR A 249 -3.02 6.66 1.75
C TYR A 249 -3.33 8.14 1.84
N TYR A 250 -3.46 8.75 0.68
CA TYR A 250 -4.06 10.05 0.51
C TYR A 250 -4.86 10.07 -0.80
N VAL A 251 -5.85 10.96 -0.88
CA VAL A 251 -6.68 11.14 -2.06
C VAL A 251 -6.49 12.54 -2.60
N LYS A 252 -6.27 12.64 -3.90
CA LYS A 252 -6.19 13.90 -4.63
C LYS A 252 -7.41 14.06 -5.53
N ASP A 253 -7.98 15.26 -5.51
CA ASP A 253 -9.12 15.68 -6.36
C ASP A 253 -10.32 14.70 -6.34
N ASP A 254 -10.51 13.99 -5.21
CA ASP A 254 -11.54 12.96 -4.99
C ASP A 254 -11.63 11.88 -6.10
N SER A 255 -10.55 11.67 -6.84
CA SER A 255 -10.52 10.77 -8.01
C SER A 255 -9.22 9.99 -8.14
N GLU A 256 -8.15 10.41 -7.46
CA GLU A 256 -6.86 9.72 -7.46
C GLU A 256 -6.51 9.29 -6.05
N LEU A 257 -6.43 7.97 -5.82
CA LEU A 257 -5.94 7.36 -4.60
C LEU A 257 -4.45 7.08 -4.75
N TYR A 258 -3.65 7.48 -3.77
CA TYR A 258 -2.25 7.12 -3.70
C TYR A 258 -2.01 6.24 -2.48
N ILE A 259 -1.45 5.04 -2.69
CA ILE A 259 -1.10 4.10 -1.63
C ILE A 259 0.42 4.09 -1.46
N VAL A 260 0.91 4.47 -0.29
CA VAL A 260 2.34 4.53 0.01
C VAL A 260 2.71 3.38 0.94
N PRO A 261 3.41 2.33 0.44
CA PRO A 261 3.84 1.22 1.29
C PRO A 261 5.00 1.64 2.20
N ASN A 262 4.95 1.24 3.47
CA ASN A 262 6.08 1.36 4.38
C ASN A 262 6.94 0.09 4.34
N ILE A 263 7.92 0.09 3.44
CA ILE A 263 8.77 -1.07 3.15
C ILE A 263 9.47 -1.60 4.41
N ASP A 264 10.01 -0.72 5.26
CA ASP A 264 10.71 -1.15 6.47
C ASP A 264 9.75 -1.82 7.47
N MET A 265 8.55 -1.26 7.68
CA MET A 265 7.53 -1.89 8.53
C MET A 265 7.10 -3.26 8.00
N ILE A 266 6.92 -3.39 6.67
CA ILE A 266 6.58 -4.66 6.03
C ILE A 266 7.71 -5.68 6.26
N LEU A 267 8.97 -5.28 6.03
CA LEU A 267 10.12 -6.14 6.26
C LEU A 267 10.25 -6.56 7.72
N TYR A 268 10.03 -5.63 8.66
CA TYR A 268 10.05 -5.92 10.08
C TYR A 268 8.95 -6.91 10.48
N GLN A 269 7.73 -6.76 9.96
CA GLN A 269 6.65 -7.71 10.17
C GLN A 269 6.97 -9.10 9.60
N ILE A 270 7.55 -9.17 8.40
CA ILE A 270 8.00 -10.43 7.78
C ILE A 270 9.07 -11.10 8.66
N GLN A 271 10.02 -10.32 9.21
CA GLN A 271 11.06 -10.84 10.09
C GLN A 271 10.51 -11.42 11.39
N GLN A 272 9.50 -10.77 11.97
CA GLN A 272 8.80 -11.28 13.14
C GLN A 272 8.01 -12.56 12.83
N ASN A 273 7.43 -12.65 11.63
CA ASN A 273 6.55 -13.75 11.23
C ASN A 273 7.29 -14.97 10.63
N LYS A 274 8.62 -15.06 10.73
CA LYS A 274 9.44 -16.05 9.99
C LYS A 274 8.97 -17.52 10.17
N THR A 275 8.25 -18.01 9.16
CA THR A 275 8.37 -19.35 8.57
C THR A 275 9.02 -19.24 7.18
N LYS A 276 9.77 -20.27 6.78
CA LYS A 276 10.71 -20.25 5.65
C LYS A 276 10.00 -20.21 4.29
N ALA A 277 10.61 -19.51 3.33
CA ALA A 277 10.65 -19.94 1.93
C ALA A 277 12.03 -19.55 1.35
N ASP A 278 12.75 -20.55 0.82
CA ASP A 278 14.02 -20.40 0.13
C ASP A 278 13.73 -20.42 -1.38
N GLY A 279 14.14 -19.37 -2.06
CA GLY A 279 14.18 -19.23 -3.50
C GLY A 279 15.00 -17.97 -3.78
N GLY A 280 16.15 -18.12 -4.45
CA GLY A 280 16.98 -16.98 -4.81
C GLY A 280 16.51 -16.40 -6.13
N LEU A 281 16.06 -15.14 -6.12
CA LEU A 281 15.80 -14.38 -7.35
C LEU A 281 17.12 -13.96 -8.00
N ASP A 282 17.10 -13.75 -9.32
CA ASP A 282 18.25 -13.18 -10.04
C ASP A 282 18.57 -11.75 -9.56
N ALA A 283 19.86 -11.39 -9.55
CA ALA A 283 20.34 -10.11 -9.03
C ALA A 283 19.79 -8.88 -9.79
N SER A 284 19.54 -8.99 -11.10
CA SER A 284 18.98 -7.90 -11.92
C SER A 284 17.49 -7.69 -11.66
N VAL A 285 16.74 -8.78 -11.47
CA VAL A 285 15.32 -8.78 -11.10
C VAL A 285 15.15 -8.18 -9.71
N ILE A 286 15.99 -8.61 -8.76
CA ILE A 286 16.15 -8.01 -7.43
C ILE A 286 16.29 -6.48 -7.57
N ALA A 287 17.30 -5.99 -8.30
CA ALA A 287 17.54 -4.54 -8.43
C ALA A 287 16.33 -3.76 -8.99
N ALA A 288 15.65 -4.28 -10.02
CA ALA A 288 14.47 -3.64 -10.59
C ALA A 288 13.30 -3.59 -9.60
N ILE A 289 13.08 -4.67 -8.83
CA ILE A 289 12.09 -4.71 -7.75
C ILE A 289 12.38 -3.62 -6.72
N TYR A 290 13.64 -3.47 -6.30
CA TYR A 290 14.00 -2.46 -5.30
C TYR A 290 13.83 -1.04 -5.80
N GLN A 291 14.21 -0.76 -7.05
CA GLN A 291 13.99 0.55 -7.63
C GLN A 291 12.50 0.92 -7.64
N GLN A 292 11.64 -0.04 -7.99
CA GLN A 292 10.21 0.20 -8.02
C GLN A 292 9.60 0.36 -6.62
N LEU A 293 9.99 -0.48 -5.66
CA LEU A 293 9.53 -0.36 -4.27
C LEU A 293 9.99 0.95 -3.61
N ASN A 294 11.23 1.38 -3.85
CA ASN A 294 11.75 2.66 -3.36
C ASN A 294 11.06 3.85 -4.02
N LYS A 295 10.70 3.73 -5.30
CA LYS A 295 9.90 4.75 -5.98
C LYS A 295 8.54 4.85 -5.30
N TRP A 296 7.79 3.75 -5.16
CA TRP A 296 6.47 3.77 -4.54
C TRP A 296 6.48 4.15 -3.05
N SER A 297 7.55 3.88 -2.30
CA SER A 297 7.65 4.35 -0.92
C SER A 297 7.72 5.88 -0.79
N THR A 298 7.92 6.60 -1.90
CA THR A 298 7.96 8.08 -1.93
C THR A 298 6.87 8.69 -2.80
N THR A 299 6.53 8.08 -3.95
CA THR A 299 5.51 8.60 -4.87
C THR A 299 4.12 8.04 -4.60
N GLY A 300 4.02 6.88 -3.94
CA GLY A 300 2.82 6.06 -3.87
C GLY A 300 2.51 5.31 -5.17
N ILE A 301 1.72 4.26 -5.05
CA ILE A 301 1.04 3.55 -6.13
C ILE A 301 -0.22 4.35 -6.45
N ARG A 302 -0.35 4.85 -7.67
CA ARG A 302 -1.51 5.65 -8.09
C ARG A 302 -2.65 4.74 -8.58
N MET A 303 -3.82 4.89 -7.97
CA MET A 303 -5.07 4.27 -8.39
C MET A 303 -6.08 5.35 -8.72
N ASN A 304 -6.97 5.07 -9.65
CA ASN A 304 -8.09 5.91 -9.99
C ASN A 304 -9.34 5.43 -9.23
N ILE A 305 -10.15 6.37 -8.76
CA ILE A 305 -11.45 6.14 -8.11
C ILE A 305 -12.54 6.51 -9.11
N ARG A 306 -13.32 5.53 -9.56
CA ARG A 306 -14.47 5.76 -10.43
C ARG A 306 -15.73 5.31 -9.72
N LYS A 307 -16.72 6.22 -9.57
CA LYS A 307 -18.07 5.82 -9.14
C LYS A 307 -18.66 4.89 -10.17
N ASN A 308 -19.18 3.76 -9.73
CA ASN A 308 -19.84 2.83 -10.61
C ASN A 308 -21.32 3.22 -10.71
N SER A 309 -21.81 3.36 -11.95
CA SER A 309 -23.20 3.76 -12.19
C SER A 309 -24.19 2.61 -12.09
N GLU A 310 -23.70 1.36 -12.12
CA GLU A 310 -24.49 0.14 -12.28
C GLU A 310 -25.43 0.17 -13.51
N ALA A 311 -25.23 1.10 -14.45
CA ALA A 311 -26.07 1.25 -15.63
C ALA A 311 -25.73 0.16 -16.67
N PRO A 312 -26.73 -0.50 -17.26
CA PRO A 312 -26.49 -1.52 -18.26
C PRO A 312 -25.94 -0.95 -19.57
N TYR A 313 -25.08 -1.72 -20.21
CA TYR A 313 -24.50 -1.41 -21.52
C TYR A 313 -24.37 -2.68 -22.36
N SER A 314 -24.31 -2.49 -23.68
CA SER A 314 -24.17 -3.60 -24.63
C SER A 314 -22.78 -4.24 -24.54
N SER A 315 -22.73 -5.53 -24.28
CA SER A 315 -21.51 -6.35 -24.32
C SER A 315 -21.80 -7.73 -24.89
N MET A 316 -20.95 -8.19 -25.83
CA MET A 316 -21.01 -9.53 -26.44
C MET A 316 -22.42 -10.02 -26.86
N GLY A 317 -23.28 -9.13 -27.35
CA GLY A 317 -24.63 -9.47 -27.82
C GLY A 317 -25.73 -9.48 -26.75
N GLY A 318 -25.43 -9.11 -25.51
CA GLY A 318 -26.39 -8.89 -24.42
C GLY A 318 -26.23 -7.52 -23.74
N GLN A 319 -27.11 -7.21 -22.80
CA GLN A 319 -26.96 -6.08 -21.89
C GLN A 319 -26.33 -6.59 -20.58
N ILE A 320 -25.28 -5.93 -20.12
CA ILE A 320 -24.65 -6.23 -18.83
C ILE A 320 -24.45 -4.97 -18.00
N ALA A 321 -24.43 -5.11 -16.68
CA ALA A 321 -23.98 -4.10 -15.74
C ALA A 321 -23.07 -4.74 -14.70
N TYR A 322 -22.27 -3.94 -14.01
CA TYR A 322 -21.46 -4.41 -12.88
C TYR A 322 -22.00 -3.85 -11.57
N LYS A 323 -22.07 -4.69 -10.54
CA LYS A 323 -22.40 -4.30 -9.17
C LYS A 323 -21.21 -3.63 -8.49
N GLY A 324 -21.48 -2.68 -7.61
CA GLY A 324 -20.51 -2.04 -6.72
C GLY A 324 -20.71 -0.54 -6.67
N ASP A 325 -20.26 0.09 -5.59
CA ASP A 325 -20.33 1.55 -5.43
C ASP A 325 -19.18 2.26 -6.16
N ILE A 326 -17.97 1.69 -6.12
CA ILE A 326 -16.77 2.25 -6.76
C ILE A 326 -15.94 1.16 -7.45
N PHE A 327 -15.24 1.58 -8.50
CA PHE A 327 -14.14 0.85 -9.13
C PHE A 327 -12.83 1.55 -8.78
N LEU A 328 -11.98 0.87 -8.00
CA LEU A 328 -10.61 1.31 -7.70
C LEU A 328 -9.65 0.59 -8.62
N TYR A 329 -8.99 1.30 -9.54
CA TYR A 329 -8.20 0.66 -10.58
C TYR A 329 -6.85 1.32 -10.85
N LEU A 330 -5.89 0.49 -11.21
CA LEU A 330 -4.66 0.89 -11.85
C LEU A 330 -4.95 1.15 -13.32
N ASP A 331 -4.46 2.27 -13.85
CA ASP A 331 -4.47 2.51 -15.29
C ASP A 331 -3.26 1.87 -15.96
N LYS A 332 -3.24 1.92 -17.30
CA LYS A 332 -2.22 1.31 -18.14
C LYS A 332 -0.79 1.65 -17.70
N ASP A 333 -0.53 2.91 -17.37
CA ASP A 333 0.81 3.38 -17.03
C ASP A 333 1.24 2.86 -15.67
N GLU A 334 0.34 2.85 -14.69
CA GLU A 334 0.64 2.25 -13.39
C GLU A 334 0.79 0.73 -13.48
N ILE A 335 -0.04 0.04 -14.29
CA ILE A 335 0.08 -1.41 -14.55
C ILE A 335 1.45 -1.74 -15.17
N ALA A 336 1.93 -0.91 -16.10
CA ALA A 336 3.25 -1.10 -16.70
C ALA A 336 4.37 -1.11 -15.66
N ALA A 337 4.24 -0.33 -14.57
CA ALA A 337 5.20 -0.29 -13.48
C ALA A 337 5.25 -1.60 -12.66
N PHE A 338 4.24 -2.46 -12.75
CA PHE A 338 4.24 -3.79 -12.14
C PHE A 338 4.87 -4.87 -13.03
N LEU A 339 5.10 -4.62 -14.33
CA LEU A 339 5.69 -5.62 -15.23
C LEU A 339 7.04 -6.18 -14.74
N PRO A 340 7.98 -5.36 -14.23
CA PRO A 340 9.24 -5.87 -13.68
C PRO A 340 9.06 -6.78 -12.46
N LEU A 341 7.89 -6.73 -11.81
CA LEU A 341 7.56 -7.53 -10.62
C LEU A 341 6.88 -8.86 -10.97
N LEU A 342 6.46 -9.07 -12.23
CA LEU A 342 5.80 -10.32 -12.64
C LEU A 342 6.60 -11.60 -12.33
N PRO A 343 7.95 -11.63 -12.46
CA PRO A 343 8.74 -12.79 -12.07
C PRO A 343 8.55 -13.15 -10.58
N LEU A 344 8.49 -12.15 -9.69
CA LEU A 344 8.22 -12.39 -8.27
C LEU A 344 6.83 -12.99 -8.06
N ILE A 345 5.82 -12.49 -8.77
CA ILE A 345 4.46 -13.03 -8.68
C ILE A 345 4.47 -14.51 -9.09
N LYS A 346 5.16 -14.86 -10.18
CA LYS A 346 5.29 -16.27 -10.60
C LYS A 346 5.93 -17.13 -9.51
N ASP A 347 6.99 -16.66 -8.86
CA ASP A 347 7.67 -17.42 -7.80
C ASP A 347 6.90 -17.48 -6.46
N LEU A 348 5.97 -16.54 -6.24
CA LEU A 348 5.08 -16.53 -5.08
C LEU A 348 3.84 -17.42 -5.26
N LEU A 349 3.51 -17.82 -6.48
CA LEU A 349 2.42 -18.75 -6.73
C LEU A 349 2.83 -20.16 -6.27
N PRO A 350 2.03 -20.85 -5.45
CA PRO A 350 2.28 -22.25 -5.09
C PRO A 350 2.52 -23.14 -6.32
N GLU A 351 3.46 -24.09 -6.21
CA GLU A 351 3.76 -25.06 -7.28
C GLU A 351 2.50 -25.83 -7.72
N GLU A 352 1.54 -26.04 -6.82
CA GLU A 352 0.24 -26.67 -7.09
C GLU A 352 -0.61 -25.85 -8.09
N ILE A 353 -0.45 -24.53 -8.11
CA ILE A 353 -1.08 -23.67 -9.12
C ILE A 353 -0.33 -23.77 -10.44
N ILE A 354 0.99 -23.59 -10.41
CA ILE A 354 1.82 -23.48 -11.63
C ILE A 354 1.95 -24.83 -12.34
N GLY A 355 2.11 -25.91 -11.58
CA GLY A 355 2.16 -27.28 -12.08
C GLY A 355 0.78 -27.94 -12.21
N GLY A 356 -0.27 -27.29 -11.69
CA GLY A 356 -1.65 -27.73 -11.81
C GLY A 356 -2.27 -27.42 -13.17
N PRO A 357 -3.53 -27.86 -13.40
CA PRO A 357 -4.23 -27.67 -14.66
C PRO A 357 -4.44 -26.18 -15.05
N MET A 358 -4.40 -25.27 -14.08
CA MET A 358 -4.54 -23.82 -14.30
C MET A 358 -3.21 -23.10 -14.58
N GLY A 359 -2.08 -23.75 -14.36
CA GLY A 359 -0.75 -23.15 -14.53
C GLY A 359 -0.45 -22.63 -15.94
N PRO A 360 -0.76 -23.39 -17.01
CA PRO A 360 -0.63 -22.91 -18.38
C PRO A 360 -1.49 -21.68 -18.67
N MET A 361 -2.73 -21.65 -18.13
CA MET A 361 -3.65 -20.52 -18.29
C MET A 361 -3.10 -19.25 -17.62
N ILE A 362 -2.61 -19.37 -16.38
CA ILE A 362 -2.03 -18.24 -15.64
C ILE A 362 -0.78 -17.71 -16.34
N THR A 363 0.10 -18.61 -16.79
CA THR A 363 1.31 -18.23 -17.54
C THR A 363 0.94 -17.49 -18.82
N SER A 364 -0.01 -18.02 -19.59
CA SER A 364 -0.50 -17.39 -20.81
C SER A 364 -1.15 -16.03 -20.55
N LEU A 365 -1.91 -15.88 -19.46
CA LEU A 365 -2.52 -14.61 -19.09
C LEU A 365 -1.46 -13.55 -18.73
N LEU A 366 -0.44 -13.92 -17.95
CA LEU A 366 0.65 -13.00 -17.61
C LEU A 366 1.42 -12.54 -18.85
N GLU A 367 1.66 -13.45 -19.80
CA GLU A 367 2.28 -13.12 -21.09
C GLU A 367 1.37 -12.27 -21.99
N MET A 368 0.06 -12.55 -21.98
CA MET A 368 -0.94 -11.78 -22.73
C MET A 368 -1.05 -10.37 -22.18
N LEU A 369 -1.06 -10.18 -20.85
CA LEU A 369 -1.03 -8.87 -20.21
C LEU A 369 0.23 -8.09 -20.62
N ALA A 370 1.40 -8.72 -20.49
CA ALA A 370 2.67 -8.08 -20.82
C ALA A 370 2.77 -7.66 -22.30
N SER A 371 2.32 -8.52 -23.22
CA SER A 371 2.35 -8.25 -24.66
C SER A 371 1.27 -7.25 -25.11
N SER A 372 0.09 -7.29 -24.47
CA SER A 372 -1.04 -6.41 -24.82
C SER A 372 -0.87 -4.98 -24.34
N LEU A 373 -0.07 -4.75 -23.28
CA LEU A 373 0.25 -3.42 -22.77
C LEU A 373 0.78 -2.47 -23.86
N GLN A 374 1.57 -2.95 -24.82
CA GLN A 374 2.05 -2.10 -25.90
C GLN A 374 0.96 -1.76 -26.94
N GLN A 375 -0.06 -2.61 -27.06
CA GLN A 375 -1.06 -2.56 -28.13
C GLN A 375 -2.39 -1.93 -27.69
N THR A 376 -2.62 -1.83 -26.38
CA THR A 376 -3.85 -1.30 -25.77
C THR A 376 -3.74 0.20 -25.53
N LYS A 377 -4.81 0.98 -25.74
CA LYS A 377 -4.86 2.38 -25.26
C LYS A 377 -5.47 2.45 -23.87
N THR A 378 -6.48 1.61 -23.62
CA THR A 378 -7.15 1.52 -22.33
C THR A 378 -6.89 0.15 -21.74
N LEU A 379 -6.24 0.13 -20.58
CA LEU A 379 -6.15 -1.04 -19.73
C LEU A 379 -6.33 -0.58 -18.29
N GLU A 380 -7.37 -1.10 -17.65
CA GLU A 380 -7.74 -0.77 -16.28
C GLU A 380 -7.90 -2.09 -15.53
N LEU A 381 -7.18 -2.23 -14.42
CA LEU A 381 -7.17 -3.45 -13.60
C LEU A 381 -7.45 -3.03 -12.16
N GLY A 382 -8.49 -3.55 -11.56
CA GLY A 382 -8.90 -3.04 -10.26
C GLY A 382 -9.93 -3.88 -9.54
N MET A 383 -10.45 -3.29 -8.47
CA MET A 383 -11.46 -3.89 -7.62
C MET A 383 -12.77 -3.11 -7.64
N MET A 384 -13.87 -3.84 -7.79
CA MET A 384 -15.21 -3.32 -7.46
C MET A 384 -15.43 -3.45 -5.97
N LEU A 385 -15.82 -2.35 -5.34
CA LEU A 385 -16.05 -2.26 -3.90
C LEU A 385 -17.46 -1.73 -3.61
N SER A 386 -18.09 -2.28 -2.58
CA SER A 386 -19.38 -1.86 -2.04
C SER A 386 -19.21 -1.22 -0.66
N LYS A 387 -20.07 -0.27 -0.33
CA LYS A 387 -20.12 0.37 0.99
C LYS A 387 -20.69 -0.54 2.07
N GLN A 388 -21.56 -1.46 1.67
CA GLN A 388 -22.17 -2.44 2.56
C GLN A 388 -21.72 -3.84 2.18
N LYS A 389 -21.55 -4.68 3.21
CA LYS A 389 -21.27 -6.09 2.99
C LYS A 389 -22.51 -6.74 2.39
N GLU A 390 -22.34 -7.34 1.22
CA GLU A 390 -23.40 -8.14 0.61
C GLU A 390 -23.60 -9.41 1.44
N ILE A 391 -24.84 -9.64 1.87
CA ILE A 391 -25.25 -10.88 2.53
C ILE A 391 -25.82 -11.76 1.42
N GLN A 392 -25.17 -12.90 1.18
CA GLN A 392 -25.66 -13.91 0.24
C GLN A 392 -26.90 -14.63 0.78
#